data_AF-A0A0B3AKT7-F1
#
_entry.id   AF-A0A0B3AKT7-F1
#
_cell.length_a   1.000
_cell.length_b   1.000
_cell.length_c   1.000
_cell.angle_alpha   90.00
_cell.angle_beta   90.00
_cell.angle_gamma   90.00
#
_symmetry.space_group_name_H-M   'P 1'
#
loop_
_entity.id
_entity.type
_entity.pdbx_description
1 polymer ?
#
loop_
_entity_poly.entity_id
_entity_poly.type
_entity_poly.pdbx_seq_one_letter_code
_entity_poly.pdbx_strand_id
1 'polypeptide(L)'
;MNDELRKKLISHKKLAQERTILANERTTLAYIRTGFGSFGLGIAFIKLFEENMKYVYAGYIALIVGIILILLGLVYYPLRKKRELSY
;
A
#
# COMPACT_ATOMS: atom_id res chain seq x y z
N MET A 1 13.61 41.54 9.90
CA MET A 1 14.47 40.47 9.37
C MET A 1 14.10 39.07 9.88
N ASN A 2 13.70 38.91 11.16
CA ASN A 2 13.48 37.58 11.76
C ASN A 2 12.15 36.89 11.36
N ASP A 3 11.10 37.66 11.06
CA ASP A 3 9.77 37.10 10.75
C ASP A 3 9.63 36.52 9.34
N GLU A 4 10.30 37.09 8.33
CA GLU A 4 10.32 36.51 6.98
C GLU A 4 11.03 35.15 6.95
N LEU A 5 12.16 35.04 7.66
CA LEU A 5 12.88 33.77 7.80
C LEU A 5 12.01 32.71 8.48
N ARG A 6 11.30 33.08 9.56
CA ARG A 6 10.32 32.20 10.21
C ARG A 6 9.23 31.75 9.25
N LYS A 7 8.63 32.66 8.48
CA LYS A 7 7.56 32.34 7.53
C LYS A 7 8.04 31.40 6.41
N LYS A 8 9.26 31.62 5.91
CA LYS A 8 9.91 30.76 4.91
C LYS A 8 10.25 29.38 5.47
N LEU A 9 10.73 29.29 6.72
CA LEU A 9 10.98 28.02 7.39
C LEU A 9 9.69 27.21 7.60
N ILE A 10 8.59 27.87 7.97
CA ILE A 10 7.27 27.24 8.14
C ILE A 10 6.76 26.71 6.80
N SER A 11 6.88 27.48 5.71
CA SER A 11 6.40 27.04 4.39
C SER A 11 7.21 25.84 3.86
N HIS A 12 8.54 25.86 4.01
CA HIS A 12 9.38 24.72 3.63
C HIS A 12 9.10 23.47 4.47
N LYS A 13 8.88 23.61 5.79
CA LYS A 13 8.49 22.50 6.64
C LYS A 13 7.16 21.88 6.19
N LYS A 14 6.16 22.69 5.89
CA LYS A 14 4.86 22.21 5.40
C LYS A 14 4.99 21.44 4.08
N LEU A 15 5.72 22.01 3.12
CA LEU A 15 5.98 21.36 1.83
C LEU A 15 6.77 20.05 1.98
N ALA A 16 7.71 19.98 2.94
CA ALA A 16 8.44 18.76 3.24
C ALA A 16 7.53 17.68 3.86
N GLN A 17 6.62 18.06 4.77
CA GLN A 17 5.64 17.14 5.36
C GLN A 17 4.66 16.59 4.31
N GLU A 18 4.11 17.44 3.46
CA GLU A 18 3.19 17.00 2.38
C GLU A 18 3.86 16.00 1.44
N ARG A 19 5.14 16.20 1.11
CA ARG A 19 5.92 15.23 0.29
C ARG A 19 6.10 13.89 1.00
N THR A 20 6.35 13.89 2.31
CA THR A 20 6.45 12.66 3.10
C THR A 20 5.12 11.91 3.14
N ILE A 21 4.01 12.62 3.37
CA ILE A 21 2.67 12.05 3.37
C ILE A 21 2.37 11.43 2.00
N LEU A 22 2.60 12.16 0.92
CA LEU A 22 2.32 11.69 -0.44
C LEU A 22 3.17 10.47 -0.82
N ALA A 23 4.45 10.45 -0.44
CA ALA A 23 5.32 9.28 -0.62
C ALA A 23 4.80 8.06 0.15
N ASN A 24 4.27 8.29 1.35
CA ASN A 24 3.73 7.25 2.21
C ASN A 24 2.42 6.66 1.65
N GLU A 25 1.50 7.51 1.17
CA GLU A 25 0.30 7.08 0.46
C GLU A 25 0.64 6.29 -0.80
N ARG A 26 1.66 6.71 -1.56
CA ARG A 26 2.17 5.96 -2.71
C ARG A 26 2.62 4.55 -2.34
N THR A 27 3.37 4.39 -1.26
CA THR A 27 3.79 3.05 -0.82
C THR A 27 2.59 2.18 -0.47
N THR A 28 1.58 2.76 0.17
CA THR A 28 0.38 2.01 0.55
C THR A 28 -0.46 1.60 -0.67
N LEU A 29 -0.64 2.51 -1.63
CA LEU A 29 -1.30 2.19 -2.91
C LEU A 29 -0.52 1.13 -3.70
N ALA A 30 0.81 1.11 -3.61
CA ALA A 30 1.63 0.07 -4.23
C ALA A 30 1.38 -1.31 -3.60
N TYR A 31 1.26 -1.40 -2.26
CA TYR A 31 0.89 -2.65 -1.58
C TYR A 31 -0.51 -3.15 -1.97
N ILE A 32 -1.48 -2.24 -2.07
CA ILE A 32 -2.84 -2.60 -2.51
C ILE A 32 -2.80 -3.11 -3.96
N ARG A 33 -2.07 -2.42 -4.85
CA ARG A 33 -1.91 -2.84 -6.26
C ARG A 33 -1.26 -4.20 -6.39
N THR A 34 -0.18 -4.47 -5.66
CA THR A 34 0.47 -5.79 -5.71
C THR A 34 -0.42 -6.87 -5.13
N GLY A 35 -1.16 -6.60 -4.06
CA GLY A 35 -2.16 -7.51 -3.50
C GLY A 35 -3.23 -7.91 -4.52
N PHE A 36 -3.83 -6.94 -5.23
CA PHE A 36 -4.79 -7.22 -6.30
C PHE A 36 -4.16 -7.98 -7.47
N GLY A 37 -2.92 -7.67 -7.85
CA GLY A 37 -2.18 -8.40 -8.89
C GLY A 37 -1.97 -9.86 -8.52
N SER A 38 -1.52 -10.14 -7.29
CA SER A 38 -1.37 -11.51 -6.76
C SER A 38 -2.71 -12.24 -6.66
N PHE A 39 -3.78 -11.55 -6.23
CA PHE A 39 -5.13 -12.13 -6.19
C PHE A 39 -5.63 -12.53 -7.58
N GLY A 40 -5.50 -11.64 -8.57
CA GLY A 40 -5.86 -11.92 -9.96
C GLY A 40 -5.02 -13.05 -10.56
N LEU A 41 -3.72 -13.09 -10.28
CA LEU A 41 -2.84 -14.20 -10.67
C LEU A 41 -3.27 -15.53 -10.03
N GLY A 42 -3.67 -15.54 -8.76
CA GLY A 42 -4.19 -16.73 -8.09
C GLY A 42 -5.44 -17.29 -8.77
N ILE A 43 -6.40 -16.41 -9.11
CA ILE A 43 -7.60 -16.79 -9.87
C ILE A 43 -7.21 -17.33 -11.25
N ALA A 44 -6.30 -16.65 -11.95
CA ALA A 44 -5.84 -17.08 -13.27
C ALA A 44 -5.18 -18.46 -13.21
N PHE A 45 -4.33 -18.72 -12.21
CA PHE A 45 -3.70 -20.03 -12.01
C PHE A 45 -4.72 -21.14 -11.74
N ILE A 46 -5.75 -20.88 -10.93
CA ILE A 46 -6.81 -21.86 -10.67
C ILE A 46 -7.56 -22.18 -11.96
N LYS A 47 -7.97 -21.15 -12.72
CA LYS A 47 -8.76 -21.34 -13.95
C LYS A 47 -7.97 -21.90 -15.13
N LEU A 48 -6.68 -21.58 -15.27
CA LEU A 48 -5.87 -22.09 -16.38
C LEU A 48 -5.42 -23.53 -16.18
N PHE A 49 -5.26 -23.97 -14.92
CA PHE A 49 -4.64 -25.26 -14.59
C PHE A 49 -5.56 -26.19 -13.80
N GLU A 50 -6.86 -26.16 -14.09
CA GLU A 50 -7.89 -26.96 -13.41
C GLU A 50 -7.61 -28.48 -13.48
N GLU A 51 -7.01 -28.98 -14.57
CA GLU A 51 -6.69 -30.41 -14.74
C GLU A 51 -5.52 -30.90 -13.86
N ASN A 52 -4.69 -29.98 -13.35
CA ASN A 52 -3.47 -30.34 -12.64
C ASN A 52 -3.58 -29.94 -11.16
N MET A 53 -3.93 -30.90 -10.29
CA MET A 53 -4.13 -30.67 -8.85
C MET A 53 -2.99 -29.92 -8.14
N LYS A 54 -1.73 -30.09 -8.58
CA LYS A 54 -0.58 -29.35 -8.03
C LYS A 54 -0.68 -27.83 -8.26
N TYR A 55 -1.09 -27.40 -9.45
CA TYR A 55 -1.21 -25.98 -9.79
C TYR A 55 -2.46 -25.35 -9.17
N VAL A 56 -3.53 -26.12 -8.98
CA VAL A 56 -4.71 -25.68 -8.23
C VAL A 56 -4.36 -25.35 -6.78
N TYR A 57 -3.56 -26.21 -6.10
CA TYR A 57 -3.07 -25.94 -4.75
C TYR A 57 -2.19 -24.68 -4.70
N ALA A 58 -1.28 -24.50 -5.67
CA ALA A 58 -0.46 -23.31 -5.77
C ALA A 58 -1.32 -22.04 -5.98
N GLY A 59 -2.38 -22.13 -6.77
CA GLY A 59 -3.35 -21.07 -6.99
C GLY A 59 -4.11 -20.66 -5.71
N TYR A 60 -4.52 -21.63 -4.89
CA TYR A 60 -5.12 -21.36 -3.57
C TYR A 60 -4.15 -20.66 -2.61
N ILE A 61 -2.88 -21.07 -2.58
CA ILE A 61 -1.84 -20.41 -1.77
C ILE A 61 -1.64 -18.97 -2.26
N ALA A 62 -1.55 -18.76 -3.58
CA ALA A 62 -1.43 -17.43 -4.17
C ALA A 62 -2.64 -16.54 -3.87
N LEU A 63 -3.85 -17.10 -3.84
CA LEU A 63 -5.08 -16.42 -3.44
C LEU A 63 -5.02 -15.96 -1.98
N ILE A 64 -4.64 -16.84 -1.06
CA ILE A 64 -4.51 -16.52 0.36
C ILE A 64 -3.45 -15.43 0.57
N VAL A 65 -2.29 -15.56 -0.07
CA VAL A 65 -1.22 -14.55 -0.01
C VAL A 65 -1.70 -13.21 -0.58
N GLY A 66 -2.44 -13.22 -1.69
CA GLY A 66 -3.04 -12.02 -2.28
C GLY A 66 -4.02 -11.33 -1.31
N ILE A 67 -4.91 -12.11 -0.66
CA ILE A 67 -5.84 -11.60 0.34
C ILE A 67 -5.09 -11.00 1.54
N ILE A 68 -4.06 -11.69 2.04
CA ILE A 68 -3.22 -11.18 3.15
C ILE A 68 -2.57 -9.86 2.75
N LEU A 69 -1.99 -9.75 1.55
CA LEU A 69 -1.37 -8.51 1.07
C LEU A 69 -2.38 -7.37 0.93
N ILE A 70 -3.59 -7.66 0.43
CA ILE A 70 -4.68 -6.68 0.34
C ILE A 70 -5.10 -6.21 1.74
N LEU A 71 -5.33 -7.14 2.67
CA LEU A 71 -5.70 -6.82 4.05
C LEU A 71 -4.60 -6.03 4.76
N LEU A 72 -3.34 -6.39 4.56
CA LEU A 72 -2.20 -5.67 5.13
C LEU A 72 -2.16 -4.25 4.54
N GLY A 73 -2.34 -4.08 3.23
CA GLY A 73 -2.45 -2.75 2.61
C GLY A 73 -3.63 -1.92 3.15
N LEU A 74 -4.80 -2.52 3.33
CA LEU A 74 -6.01 -1.87 3.84
C LEU A 74 -5.94 -1.52 5.33
N VAL A 75 -5.35 -2.37 6.17
CA VAL A 75 -5.24 -2.16 7.62
C VAL A 75 -4.10 -1.19 7.94
N TYR A 76 -2.97 -1.26 7.23
CA TYR A 76 -1.83 -0.38 7.48
C TYR A 76 -2.06 1.06 7.01
N TYR A 77 -2.90 1.28 5.99
CA TYR A 77 -3.24 2.63 5.48
C TYR A 77 -3.85 3.57 6.54
N PRO A 78 -4.94 3.22 7.24
CA PRO A 78 -5.56 4.10 8.23
C PRO A 78 -4.74 4.21 9.53
N LEU A 79 -3.99 3.17 9.91
CA LEU A 79 -3.16 3.17 11.12
C LEU A 79 -1.99 4.17 11.02
N ARG A 80 -1.43 4.34 9.82
CA ARG A 80 -0.34 5.27 9.57
C ARG A 80 -0.84 6.70 9.37
N LYS A 81 -2.01 6.87 8.73
CA LYS A 81 -2.69 8.17 8.57
C LYS A 81 -3.08 8.84 9.89
N LYS A 82 -3.46 8.07 10.91
CA LYS A 82 -3.81 8.61 12.25
C LYS A 82 -2.61 9.14 13.05
N ARG A 83 -1.38 8.71 12.74
CA ARG A 83 -0.18 9.14 13.49
C ARG A 83 0.34 10.51 13.05
N GLU A 84 -0.01 10.95 11.85
CA GLU A 84 0.50 12.20 11.27
C GLU A 84 -0.43 13.41 11.51
N LEU A 85 -1.70 13.18 11.88
CA LEU A 85 -2.67 14.25 12.23
C LEU A 85 -2.61 14.70 13.70
N SER A 86 -1.69 14.13 14.50
CA SER A 86 -1.57 14.42 15.94
C SER A 86 -0.36 15.29 16.30
N TYR A 87 0.36 15.85 15.33
CA TYR A 87 1.48 16.79 15.51
C TYR A 87 1.34 17.97 14.53
#